data_AF-A0A961Z8T0-F1
#
_entry.id   AF-A0A961Z8T0-F1
#
_cell.length_a   1.000
_cell.length_b   1.000
_cell.length_c   1.000
_cell.angle_alpha   90.00
_cell.angle_beta   90.00
_cell.angle_gamma   90.00
#
_symmetry.space_group_name_H-M   'P 1'
#
loop_
_entity.id
_entity.type
_entity.pdbx_description
1 polymer ?
#
loop_
_entity_poly.entity_id
_entity_poly.type
_entity_poly.pdbx_seq_one_letter_code
_entity_poly.pdbx_strand_id
1 'polypeptide(L)'
;MRSLRRTVVHGISGGAMRRHIAIALGVICLASLAAPIRSHGQTAAAGCDGIQIALSVGGAACIKPGSGQSFSDCPECPKLVVVPAGEFMMGAPDTEKDRLKGESPQRKVTIASPFAVGKFEVTFAEWEACVAGGGCTQNKSPNDRG
;
A
#
# COMPACT_ATOMS: atom_id res chain seq x y z
N MET A 1 7.69 10.27 -59.69
CA MET A 1 6.98 11.53 -59.97
C MET A 1 6.54 12.15 -58.65
N ARG A 2 7.00 13.38 -58.40
CA ARG A 2 6.72 14.33 -57.29
C ARG A 2 6.91 13.85 -55.84
N SER A 3 7.40 14.64 -54.90
CA SER A 3 8.20 15.86 -54.87
C SER A 3 8.23 16.27 -53.38
N LEU A 4 9.43 16.28 -52.79
CA LEU A 4 9.96 17.28 -51.86
C LEU A 4 9.22 17.60 -50.55
N ARG A 5 9.91 17.22 -49.45
CA ARG A 5 10.42 18.07 -48.36
C ARG A 5 9.62 19.34 -48.05
N ARG A 6 9.08 19.42 -46.82
CA ARG A 6 8.74 20.71 -46.20
C ARG A 6 9.77 21.09 -45.14
N THR A 7 10.34 22.25 -45.39
CA THR A 7 11.41 22.97 -44.71
C THR A 7 10.98 23.50 -43.34
N VAL A 8 11.92 23.43 -42.39
CA VAL A 8 12.00 24.20 -41.14
C VAL A 8 11.90 25.69 -41.44
N VAL A 9 11.07 26.46 -40.71
CA VAL A 9 11.40 27.87 -40.42
C VAL A 9 10.95 28.24 -39.01
N HIS A 10 11.91 28.79 -38.28
CA HIS A 10 11.83 29.35 -36.94
C HIS A 10 11.00 30.64 -36.87
N GLY A 11 10.51 30.95 -35.66
CA GLY A 11 10.63 32.28 -35.05
C GLY A 11 9.81 33.43 -35.63
N ILE A 12 8.77 33.83 -34.90
CA ILE A 12 8.19 35.18 -34.92
C ILE A 12 8.21 35.64 -33.46
N SER A 13 9.22 36.42 -33.09
CA SER A 13 9.24 37.89 -33.06
C SER A 13 8.38 38.46 -31.93
N GLY A 14 9.07 39.17 -31.03
CA GLY A 14 8.52 39.72 -29.80
C GLY A 14 7.59 40.92 -29.99
N GLY A 15 6.99 41.30 -28.87
CA GLY A 15 6.21 42.52 -28.72
C GLY A 15 6.13 42.88 -27.24
N ALA A 16 7.11 43.66 -26.79
CA ALA A 16 7.12 44.25 -25.47
C ALA A 16 6.21 45.51 -25.42
N MET A 17 5.76 45.82 -24.21
CA MET A 17 5.70 47.18 -23.66
C MET A 17 4.50 48.08 -24.01
N ARG A 18 3.66 48.24 -22.98
CA ARG A 18 2.99 49.48 -22.49
C ARG A 18 1.95 50.17 -23.39
N ARG A 19 0.74 50.30 -22.86
CA ARG A 19 0.01 51.60 -22.78
C ARG A 19 -0.87 51.68 -21.53
N HIS A 20 -1.09 52.91 -21.13
CA HIS A 20 -1.42 53.42 -19.81
C HIS A 20 -2.92 53.33 -19.43
N ILE A 21 -3.14 53.19 -18.11
CA ILE A 21 -4.08 53.94 -17.25
C ILE A 21 -5.51 54.15 -17.79
N ALA A 22 -6.46 53.47 -17.15
CA ALA A 22 -7.77 54.04 -16.87
C ALA A 22 -8.21 53.63 -15.46
N ILE A 23 -8.15 54.61 -14.55
CA ILE A 23 -8.70 54.56 -13.21
C ILE A 23 -10.21 54.54 -13.36
N ALA A 24 -10.85 53.41 -13.08
CA ALA A 24 -12.27 53.37 -12.78
C ALA A 24 -12.40 53.20 -11.27
N LEU A 25 -12.58 54.33 -10.58
CA LEU A 25 -13.13 54.43 -9.25
C LEU A 25 -14.56 53.86 -9.30
N GLY A 26 -14.65 52.53 -9.25
CA GLY A 26 -15.88 51.79 -9.08
C GLY A 26 -15.98 51.38 -7.63
N VAL A 27 -16.84 52.07 -6.89
CA VAL A 27 -17.29 51.71 -5.54
C VAL A 27 -17.82 50.28 -5.58
N ILE A 28 -16.99 49.31 -5.25
CA ILE A 28 -17.43 47.93 -5.00
C ILE A 28 -18.00 47.94 -3.60
N CYS A 29 -19.33 47.91 -3.57
CA CYS A 29 -20.17 47.83 -2.39
C CYS A 29 -19.66 46.71 -1.46
N LEU A 30 -19.17 47.13 -0.29
CA LEU A 30 -18.99 46.28 0.88
C LEU A 30 -20.37 45.77 1.31
N ALA A 31 -20.78 44.62 0.77
CA ALA A 31 -21.83 43.81 1.35
C ALA A 31 -21.34 42.36 1.42
N SER A 32 -20.83 42.02 2.60
CA SER A 32 -20.47 40.68 3.03
C SER A 32 -21.57 39.67 2.69
N LEU A 33 -21.38 38.88 1.64
CA LEU A 33 -21.74 37.47 1.70
C LEU A 33 -20.47 36.70 2.02
N ALA A 34 -20.12 36.74 3.31
CA ALA A 34 -19.46 35.60 3.93
C ALA A 34 -20.45 34.43 3.88
N ALA A 35 -20.60 33.80 2.72
CA ALA A 35 -21.05 32.43 2.69
C ALA A 35 -20.02 31.67 3.52
N PRO A 36 -20.39 31.01 4.63
CA PRO A 36 -19.46 30.11 5.26
C PRO A 36 -19.10 29.12 4.16
N ILE A 37 -17.82 29.09 3.78
CA ILE A 37 -17.27 27.91 3.14
C ILE A 37 -17.66 26.81 4.12
N ARG A 38 -18.66 26.00 3.77
CA ARG A 38 -18.79 24.67 4.33
C ARG A 38 -17.48 24.03 3.92
N SER A 39 -16.50 24.17 4.81
CA SER A 39 -15.54 23.11 5.06
C SER A 39 -16.41 21.87 5.03
N HIS A 40 -16.32 21.14 3.93
CA HIS A 40 -16.65 19.73 3.97
C HIS A 40 -15.77 19.28 5.10
N GLY A 41 -16.39 19.12 6.28
CA GLY A 41 -15.73 18.60 7.44
C GLY A 41 -15.01 17.39 6.92
N GLN A 42 -13.69 17.48 6.86
CA GLN A 42 -12.85 16.32 6.84
C GLN A 42 -13.26 15.63 8.12
N THR A 43 -14.20 14.69 8.01
CA THR A 43 -14.40 13.69 9.04
C THR A 43 -13.02 13.09 9.15
N ALA A 44 -12.31 13.49 10.20
CA ALA A 44 -11.06 12.87 10.59
C ALA A 44 -11.30 11.37 10.44
N ALA A 45 -10.52 10.74 9.57
CA ALA A 45 -10.52 9.29 9.46
C ALA A 45 -10.54 8.77 10.89
N ALA A 46 -11.55 7.96 11.22
CA ALA A 46 -11.64 7.31 12.52
C ALA A 46 -10.24 6.78 12.84
N GLY A 47 -9.64 7.32 13.91
CA GLY A 47 -8.22 7.11 14.18
C GLY A 47 -7.93 5.62 14.24
N CYS A 48 -6.90 5.17 13.52
CA CYS A 48 -6.52 3.78 13.57
C CYS A 48 -5.73 3.51 14.86
N ASP A 49 -6.30 2.73 15.79
CA ASP A 49 -5.63 2.23 17.01
C ASP A 49 -4.72 0.99 16.72
N GLY A 50 -4.05 1.02 15.57
CA GLY A 50 -3.31 -0.11 15.02
C GLY A 50 -2.46 0.27 13.81
N ILE A 51 -2.15 -0.71 12.97
CA ILE A 51 -1.40 -0.52 11.72
C ILE A 51 -2.40 -0.37 10.58
N GLN A 52 -2.24 0.69 9.79
CA GLN A 52 -2.96 0.84 8.54
C GLN A 52 -2.26 0.06 7.43
N ILE A 53 -3.00 -0.87 6.83
CA ILE A 53 -2.53 -1.70 5.72
C ILE A 53 -3.26 -1.26 4.46
N ALA A 54 -2.53 -0.82 3.44
CA ALA A 54 -3.09 -0.53 2.13
C ALA A 54 -3.27 -1.85 1.36
N LEU A 55 -4.48 -2.13 0.90
CA LEU A 55 -4.79 -3.37 0.18
C LEU A 55 -4.56 -3.19 -1.32
N SER A 56 -4.08 -4.24 -1.99
CA SER A 56 -3.76 -4.17 -3.43
C SER A 56 -4.99 -3.94 -4.32
N VAL A 57 -6.19 -4.36 -3.87
CA VAL A 57 -7.47 -4.08 -4.55
C VAL A 57 -8.08 -2.71 -4.20
N GLY A 58 -7.34 -1.86 -3.50
CA GLY A 58 -7.80 -0.54 -3.04
C GLY A 58 -8.45 -0.58 -1.66
N GLY A 59 -8.36 0.55 -0.97
CA GLY A 59 -8.80 0.69 0.43
C GLY A 59 -7.68 0.45 1.44
N ALA A 60 -8.02 0.58 2.72
CA ALA A 60 -7.11 0.33 3.82
C ALA A 60 -7.80 -0.39 4.97
N ALA A 61 -7.10 -1.33 5.59
CA ALA A 61 -7.54 -2.01 6.81
C ALA A 61 -6.77 -1.46 8.01
N CYS A 62 -7.47 -1.10 9.09
CA CYS A 62 -6.84 -0.82 10.37
C CYS A 62 -6.80 -2.12 11.18
N ILE A 63 -5.60 -2.66 11.39
CA ILE A 63 -5.40 -3.94 12.08
C ILE A 63 -4.61 -3.71 13.36
N LYS A 64 -5.14 -4.19 14.49
CA LYS A 64 -4.39 -4.20 15.75
C LYS A 64 -3.46 -5.43 15.79
N PRO A 65 -2.13 -5.28 15.85
CA PRO A 65 -1.22 -6.43 15.91
C PRO A 65 -1.55 -7.37 17.09
N GLY A 66 -1.52 -8.67 16.84
CA GLY A 66 -1.83 -9.70 17.85
C GLY A 66 -3.32 -9.89 18.17
N SER A 67 -4.24 -9.15 17.53
CA SER A 67 -5.68 -9.32 17.76
C SER A 67 -6.28 -10.58 17.11
N GLY A 68 -5.53 -11.24 16.22
CA GLY A 68 -6.02 -12.34 15.38
C GLY A 68 -6.92 -11.91 14.22
N GLN A 69 -7.15 -10.59 14.05
CA GLN A 69 -7.82 -10.06 12.87
C GLN A 69 -7.02 -10.43 11.61
N SER A 70 -7.74 -10.89 10.59
CA SER A 70 -7.15 -11.27 9.31
C SER A 70 -7.57 -10.32 8.19
N PHE A 71 -6.70 -10.17 7.19
CA PHE A 71 -6.96 -9.42 5.96
C PHE A 71 -6.36 -10.17 4.76
N SER A 72 -6.79 -9.82 3.56
CA SER A 72 -6.25 -10.33 2.30
C SER A 72 -6.06 -9.16 1.34
N ASP A 73 -4.99 -9.19 0.56
CA ASP A 73 -4.69 -8.13 -0.41
C ASP A 73 -5.59 -8.15 -1.64
N CYS A 74 -6.11 -9.33 -1.99
CA CYS A 74 -7.02 -9.60 -3.10
C CYS A 74 -7.94 -10.81 -2.78
N PRO A 75 -9.02 -11.05 -3.54
CA PRO A 75 -9.94 -12.17 -3.29
C PRO A 75 -9.28 -13.55 -3.34
N GLU A 76 -8.27 -13.73 -4.20
CA GLU A 76 -7.52 -14.96 -4.40
C GLU A 76 -6.23 -15.03 -3.56
N CYS A 77 -5.95 -14.00 -2.76
CA CYS A 77 -4.72 -13.89 -1.98
C CYS A 77 -4.87 -14.57 -0.61
N PRO A 78 -3.79 -15.18 -0.08
CA PRO A 78 -3.80 -15.78 1.25
C PRO A 78 -4.27 -14.83 2.35
N LYS A 79 -4.99 -15.38 3.32
CA LYS A 79 -5.37 -14.64 4.53
C LYS A 79 -4.13 -14.42 5.39
N LEU A 80 -3.86 -13.17 5.73
CA LEU A 80 -2.74 -12.77 6.59
C LEU A 80 -3.24 -12.32 7.96
N VAL A 81 -2.40 -12.47 8.98
CA VAL A 81 -2.56 -11.88 10.32
C VAL A 81 -1.31 -11.08 10.67
N VAL A 82 -1.47 -10.06 11.51
CA VAL A 82 -0.34 -9.24 11.97
C VAL A 82 0.19 -9.77 13.30
N VAL A 83 1.41 -10.28 13.30
CA VAL A 83 2.17 -10.68 14.49
C VAL A 83 2.75 -9.42 15.12
N PRO A 84 2.58 -9.19 16.44
CA PRO A 84 3.13 -8.02 17.11
C PRO A 84 4.65 -8.12 17.28
N ALA A 85 5.29 -6.96 17.49
CA ALA A 85 6.65 -6.94 18.02
C ALA A 85 6.69 -7.58 19.43
N GLY A 86 7.80 -8.20 19.78
CA GLY A 86 7.93 -8.89 21.05
C GLY A 86 9.14 -9.80 21.11
N GLU A 87 9.23 -10.59 22.17
CA GLU A 87 10.29 -11.57 22.37
C GLU A 87 9.70 -12.93 22.68
N PHE A 88 10.38 -13.99 22.23
CA PHE A 88 10.03 -15.36 22.58
C PHE A 88 11.27 -16.26 22.59
N MET A 89 11.14 -17.42 23.24
CA MET A 89 12.17 -18.45 23.23
C MET A 89 11.96 -19.37 22.02
N MET A 90 12.92 -19.40 21.10
CA MET A 90 12.91 -20.27 19.92
C MET A 90 13.78 -21.50 20.14
N GLY A 91 13.30 -22.65 19.69
CA GLY A 91 13.97 -23.96 19.81
C GLY A 91 13.28 -24.89 20.81
N ALA A 92 13.66 -26.15 20.78
CA ALA A 92 13.12 -27.17 21.67
C ALA A 92 13.89 -27.21 23.01
N PRO A 93 13.20 -27.32 24.17
CA PRO A 93 13.84 -27.49 25.46
C PRO A 93 14.55 -28.85 25.55
N ASP A 94 15.56 -28.95 26.40
CA ASP A 94 16.36 -30.19 26.52
C ASP A 94 15.54 -31.40 26.99
N THR A 95 14.40 -31.15 27.64
CA THR A 95 13.47 -32.17 28.14
C THR A 95 12.45 -32.64 27.10
N GLU A 96 12.40 -32.03 25.92
CA GLU A 96 11.45 -32.43 24.87
C GLU A 96 11.85 -33.77 24.25
N LYS A 97 10.89 -34.70 24.22
CA LYS A 97 11.08 -36.01 23.60
C LYS A 97 11.09 -35.83 22.07
N ASP A 98 11.96 -36.58 21.39
CA ASP A 98 12.13 -36.59 19.93
C ASP A 98 12.74 -35.31 19.31
N ARG A 99 13.25 -34.39 20.16
CA ARG A 99 14.03 -33.22 19.76
C ARG A 99 15.19 -33.59 18.84
N LEU A 100 15.30 -32.89 17.70
CA LEU A 100 16.43 -33.05 16.79
C LEU A 100 17.63 -32.19 17.22
N LYS A 101 18.84 -32.63 16.85
CA LYS A 101 20.10 -31.92 17.18
C LYS A 101 20.13 -30.47 16.70
N GLY A 102 19.38 -30.12 15.65
CA GLY A 102 19.32 -28.78 15.08
C GLY A 102 18.33 -27.84 15.76
N GLU A 103 17.49 -28.32 16.67
CA GLU A 103 16.45 -27.51 17.33
C GLU A 103 16.94 -26.81 18.60
N SER A 104 18.24 -26.93 18.91
CA SER A 104 18.86 -26.40 20.13
C SER A 104 20.18 -25.68 19.85
N PRO A 105 20.64 -24.82 20.78
CA PRO A 105 20.01 -24.47 22.06
C PRO A 105 18.78 -23.58 21.89
N GLN A 106 17.92 -23.54 22.91
CA GLN A 106 16.90 -22.50 22.98
C GLN A 106 17.57 -21.13 23.06
N ARG A 107 17.07 -20.17 22.28
CA ARG A 107 17.57 -18.80 22.29
C ARG A 107 16.43 -17.79 22.32
N LYS A 108 16.66 -16.67 23.00
CA LYS A 108 15.71 -15.54 23.00
C LYS A 108 15.79 -14.83 21.65
N VAL A 109 14.66 -14.72 20.96
CA VAL A 109 14.51 -14.02 19.68
C VAL A 109 13.65 -12.79 19.89
N THR A 110 14.12 -11.65 19.38
CA THR A 110 13.38 -10.38 19.41
C THR A 110 12.87 -10.06 18.01
N ILE A 111 11.57 -9.84 17.89
CA ILE A 111 10.89 -9.34 16.70
C ILE A 111 10.71 -7.83 16.90
N ALA A 112 11.54 -7.04 16.21
CA ALA A 112 11.66 -5.61 16.44
C ALA A 112 10.44 -4.79 15.98
N SER A 113 9.66 -5.32 15.04
CA SER A 113 8.50 -4.63 14.48
C SER A 113 7.42 -5.63 14.07
N PRO A 114 6.14 -5.24 14.13
CA PRO A 114 5.06 -6.10 13.66
C PRO A 114 5.23 -6.44 12.18
N PHE A 115 4.80 -7.63 11.79
CA PHE A 115 4.82 -8.10 10.41
C PHE A 115 3.62 -8.99 10.13
N ALA A 116 3.25 -9.12 8.85
CA ALA A 116 2.16 -9.97 8.42
C ALA A 116 2.68 -11.38 8.05
N VAL A 117 1.92 -12.41 8.42
CA VAL A 117 2.21 -13.81 8.07
C VAL A 117 0.92 -14.51 7.63
N GLY A 118 1.06 -15.51 6.75
CA GLY A 118 -0.05 -16.39 6.37
C GLY A 118 -0.71 -16.99 7.60
N LYS A 119 -2.04 -16.84 7.69
CA LYS A 119 -2.84 -17.48 8.75
C LYS A 119 -2.86 -19.00 8.60
N PHE A 120 -2.73 -19.45 7.36
CA PHE A 120 -2.69 -20.85 6.95
C PHE A 120 -1.54 -21.04 5.98
N GLU A 121 -1.18 -22.29 5.74
CA GLU A 121 -0.34 -22.68 4.61
C GLU A 121 -1.01 -22.25 3.29
N VAL A 122 -0.17 -21.93 2.30
CA VAL A 122 -0.65 -21.57 0.97
C VAL A 122 -1.33 -22.78 0.33
N THR A 123 -2.56 -22.60 -0.13
CA THR A 123 -3.34 -23.65 -0.77
C THR A 123 -2.98 -23.82 -2.24
N PHE A 124 -3.30 -24.97 -2.83
CA PHE A 124 -3.14 -25.18 -4.27
C PHE A 124 -3.92 -24.16 -5.11
N ALA A 125 -5.12 -23.77 -4.69
CA ALA A 125 -5.91 -22.76 -5.41
C ALA A 125 -5.23 -21.37 -5.39
N GLU A 126 -4.67 -20.95 -4.26
CA GLU A 126 -3.90 -19.70 -4.15
C GLU A 126 -2.60 -19.77 -4.96
N TRP A 127 -1.93 -20.92 -4.98
CA TRP A 127 -0.75 -21.14 -5.81
C TRP A 127 -1.07 -21.06 -7.31
N GLU A 128 -2.13 -21.73 -7.75
CA GLU A 128 -2.62 -21.65 -9.14
C GLU A 128 -2.97 -20.22 -9.53
N ALA A 129 -3.63 -19.46 -8.65
CA ALA A 129 -3.91 -18.04 -8.87
C ALA A 129 -2.61 -17.22 -9.01
N CYS A 130 -1.58 -17.48 -8.20
CA CYS A 130 -0.28 -16.85 -8.32
C CYS A 130 0.44 -17.20 -9.64
N VAL A 131 0.34 -18.45 -10.09
CA VAL A 131 0.88 -18.90 -11.38
C VAL A 131 0.16 -18.20 -12.54
N ALA A 132 -1.18 -18.15 -12.50
CA ALA A 132 -2.01 -17.48 -13.49
C ALA A 132 -1.72 -15.97 -13.54
N GLY A 133 -1.49 -15.35 -12.37
CA GLY A 133 -1.07 -13.96 -12.24
C GLY A 133 0.40 -13.70 -12.61
N GLY A 134 1.18 -14.74 -12.90
CA GLY A 134 2.59 -14.64 -13.31
C GLY A 134 3.59 -14.37 -12.18
N GLY A 135 3.14 -14.34 -10.92
CA GLY A 135 4.01 -14.16 -9.76
C GLY A 135 4.79 -15.43 -9.40
N CYS A 136 4.18 -16.60 -9.61
CA CYS A 136 4.78 -17.90 -9.31
C CYS A 136 5.24 -18.57 -10.62
N THR A 137 6.51 -18.37 -10.96
CA THR A 137 7.07 -18.84 -12.26
C THR A 137 7.80 -20.18 -12.14
N GLN A 138 8.25 -20.52 -10.94
CA GLN A 138 8.96 -21.75 -10.63
C GLN A 138 7.98 -22.78 -10.07
N ASN A 139 8.16 -24.07 -10.38
CA ASN A 139 7.31 -25.17 -9.90
C ASN A 139 5.79 -24.90 -10.02
N LYS A 140 5.32 -24.62 -11.24
CA LYS A 140 3.91 -24.24 -11.51
C LYS A 140 2.88 -25.30 -11.13
N SER A 141 3.30 -26.56 -10.96
CA SER A 141 2.46 -27.66 -10.52
C SER A 141 3.25 -28.47 -9.47
N PRO A 142 3.17 -28.08 -8.20
CA PRO A 142 3.80 -28.81 -7.11
C PRO A 142 3.23 -30.23 -7.02
N ASN A 143 4.10 -31.19 -6.69
CA ASN A 143 3.76 -32.60 -6.55
C ASN A 143 3.75 -33.06 -5.08
N ASP A 144 3.72 -32.11 -4.14
CA ASP A 144 3.47 -32.36 -2.74
C ASP A 144 2.01 -32.82 -2.54
N ARG A 145 1.76 -33.55 -1.46
CA ARG A 145 0.46 -34.21 -1.22
C ARG A 145 -0.46 -33.40 -0.32
N GLY A 146 -0.20 -32.09 -0.16
CA GLY A 146 -0.73 -31.30 0.96
C GLY A 146 -0.36 -31.94 2.28
#